data_AF-A0A239D4S6-F1
#
_entry.id   AF-A0A239D4S6-F1
#
_cell.length_a   1.000
_cell.length_b   1.000
_cell.length_c   1.000
_cell.angle_alpha   90.00
_cell.angle_beta   90.00
_cell.angle_gamma   90.00
#
_symmetry.space_group_name_H-M   'P 1'
#
loop_
_entity.id
_entity.type
_entity.pdbx_description
1 polymer ?
#
loop_
_entity_poly.entity_id
_entity_poly.type
_entity_poly.pdbx_seq_one_letter_code
_entity_poly.pdbx_strand_id
1 'polypeptide(L)' 'MADHPSAALLVRVWLEGAGQFRARLLTQADTPAGTSAPEVTVAVAASPEEVLDAVRDWLDDVVRRAGPPHDVG' A
#
# COMPACT_ATOMS: atom_id res chain seq x y z
N MET A 1 0.63 3.65 -25.13
CA MET A 1 0.64 4.57 -23.98
C MET A 1 1.42 3.84 -22.90
N ALA A 2 2.59 4.31 -22.49
CA ALA A 2 3.33 3.63 -21.43
C ALA A 2 2.47 3.69 -20.16
N ASP A 3 2.05 2.53 -19.66
CA ASP A 3 1.37 2.46 -18.37
C ASP A 3 2.34 3.00 -17.32
N HIS A 4 1.99 4.14 -16.73
CA HIS A 4 2.74 4.63 -15.58
C HIS A 4 2.48 3.65 -14.44
N PRO A 5 3.51 3.20 -13.71
CA PRO A 5 3.30 2.29 -12.60
C PRO A 5 2.38 2.95 -11.57
N SER A 6 1.17 2.42 -11.43
CA SER A 6 0.18 2.88 -10.47
C SER A 6 -0.04 1.80 -9.42
N ALA A 7 -0.05 2.17 -8.14
CA ALA A 7 -0.32 1.28 -7.02
C ALA A 7 -1.43 1.87 -6.14
N ALA A 8 -2.20 1.01 -5.48
CA ALA A 8 -3.30 1.40 -4.60
C ALA A 8 -3.10 0.81 -3.20
N LEU A 9 -3.31 1.65 -2.18
CA LEU A 9 -3.28 1.29 -0.77
C LEU A 9 -4.66 1.57 -0.13
N LEU A 10 -5.30 0.55 0.41
CA LEU A 10 -6.53 0.66 1.18
C LEU A 10 -6.21 0.64 2.67
N VAL A 11 -6.66 1.66 3.40
CA VAL A 11 -6.54 1.72 4.86
C VAL A 11 -7.93 1.50 5.47
N ARG A 12 -8.10 0.39 6.17
CA ARG A 12 -9.33 0.10 6.93
C ARG A 12 -9.09 0.39 8.39
N VAL A 13 -9.90 1.28 8.98
CA VAL A 13 -9.81 1.66 10.39
C VAL A 13 -11.07 1.20 11.11
N TRP A 14 -10.91 0.65 12.31
CA TRP A 14 -12.01 0.30 13.19
C TRP A 14 -11.59 0.48 14.65
N LEU A 15 -12.57 0.42 15.54
CA LEU A 15 -12.34 0.42 16.98
C LEU A 15 -12.68 -0.96 17.53
N GLU A 16 -11.84 -1.46 18.44
CA GLU A 16 -12.07 -2.70 19.18
C GLU A 16 -12.37 -2.40 20.65
N GLY A 17 -13.17 -3.26 21.29
CA GLY A 17 -13.42 -3.20 22.72
C GLY A 17 -13.87 -1.82 23.21
N ALA A 18 -13.12 -1.26 24.15
CA ALA A 18 -13.41 0.05 24.76
C ALA A 18 -12.89 1.24 23.94
N GLY A 19 -12.90 1.13 22.61
CA GLY A 19 -12.43 2.19 21.71
C GLY A 19 -10.94 2.11 21.35
N GLN A 20 -10.32 0.94 21.48
CA GLN A 20 -8.95 0.72 21.05
C GLN A 20 -8.85 0.88 19.53
N PHE A 21 -7.96 1.75 19.07
CA PHE A 21 -7.74 1.96 17.64
C PHE A 21 -7.15 0.70 16.99
N ARG A 22 -7.66 0.36 15.81
CA ARG A 22 -7.05 -0.61 14.92
C ARG A 22 -7.12 -0.15 13.48
N ALA A 23 -6.07 -0.44 12.74
CA ALA A 23 -6.09 -0.31 11.30
C ALA A 23 -5.41 -1.49 10.62
N ARG A 24 -5.83 -1.78 9.39
CA ARG A 24 -5.21 -2.75 8.50
C ARG A 24 -5.02 -2.09 7.15
N LEU A 25 -3.79 -2.18 6.66
CA LEU A 25 -3.38 -1.62 5.37
C LEU A 25 -3.29 -2.77 4.37
N LEU A 26 -3.91 -2.59 3.20
CA LEU A 26 -3.96 -3.58 2.14
C LEU A 26 -3.51 -2.97 0.82
N THR A 27 -2.68 -3.69 0.08
CA THR A 27 -2.28 -3.34 -1.29
C THR A 27 -2.83 -4.37 -2.26
N GLN A 28 -3.12 -3.96 -3.48
CA GLN A 28 -3.36 -4.93 -4.55
C GLN A 28 -2.02 -5.55 -4.95
N ALA A 29 -1.97 -6.88 -5.08
CA ALA A 29 -0.81 -7.55 -5.65
C ALA A 29 -0.68 -7.20 -7.15
N ASP A 30 0.54 -7.10 -7.65
CA ASP A 30 0.76 -6.97 -9.10
C ASP A 30 0.25 -8.22 -9.80
N THR A 31 -0.91 -8.12 -10.46
CA THR A 31 -1.42 -9.15 -11.35
C THR A 31 -1.40 -8.66 -12.79
N PRO A 32 -1.13 -9.56 -13.76
CA PRO A 32 -1.27 -9.21 -15.16
C PRO A 32 -2.69 -8.71 -15.45
N ALA A 33 -2.78 -7.72 -16.33
CA ALA A 33 -4.00 -6.99 -16.64
C ALA A 33 -5.18 -7.96 -16.93
N GLY A 34 -6.30 -7.76 -16.24
CA GLY A 34 -7.52 -8.55 -16.40
C GLY A 34 -7.78 -9.60 -15.31
N THR A 35 -6.88 -9.78 -14.34
CA THR A 35 -7.11 -10.63 -13.16
C THR A 35 -7.32 -9.77 -11.92
N SER A 36 -8.40 -10.02 -11.18
CA SER A 36 -8.64 -9.39 -9.87
C SER A 36 -7.47 -9.71 -8.94
N ALA A 37 -6.62 -8.72 -8.68
CA ALA A 37 -5.52 -8.85 -7.75
C ALA A 37 -6.05 -9.15 -6.34
N PRO A 38 -5.54 -10.18 -5.64
CA PRO A 38 -5.87 -10.36 -4.24
C PRO A 38 -5.36 -9.16 -3.42
N GLU A 39 -6.17 -8.69 -2.48
CA GLU A 39 -5.74 -7.71 -1.49
C GLU A 39 -4.77 -8.37 -0.50
N VAL A 40 -3.53 -7.92 -0.48
CA VAL A 40 -2.48 -8.39 0.43
C VAL A 40 -2.39 -7.43 1.59
N THR A 41 -2.52 -7.96 2.82
CA THR A 41 -2.25 -7.18 4.03
C THR A 41 -0.76 -6.86 4.11
N VAL A 42 -0.43 -5.58 4.16
CA VAL A 42 0.97 -5.12 4.29
C VAL A 42 1.31 -4.68 5.71
N ALA A 43 0.32 -4.22 6.48
CA ALA A 43 0.52 -3.84 7.88
C ALA A 43 -0.78 -3.92 8.68
N VAL A 44 -0.64 -4.07 10.00
CA VAL A 44 -1.68 -3.87 11.00
C VAL A 44 -1.14 -2.89 12.03
N ALA A 45 -1.93 -1.86 12.36
CA ALA A 45 -1.57 -0.81 13.29
C ALA A 45 -2.56 -0.75 14.46
N ALA A 46 -2.05 -0.46 15.64
CA ALA A 46 -2.74 -0.26 16.90
C ALA A 46 -2.84 1.23 17.30
N SER A 47 -2.14 2.12 16.59
CA SER A 47 -2.28 3.58 16.76
C SER A 47 -2.32 4.33 15.42
N PRO A 48 -2.79 5.60 15.40
CA PRO A 48 -2.71 6.46 14.23
C PRO A 48 -1.27 6.71 13.74
N GLU A 49 -0.30 6.82 14.65
CA GLU A 49 1.11 7.04 14.32
C GLU A 49 1.68 5.84 13.55
N GLU A 50 1.39 4.63 14.00
CA GLU A 50 1.80 3.39 13.31
C GLU A 50 1.21 3.29 11.89
N VAL A 51 0.03 3.88 11.64
CA VAL A 51 -0.52 3.98 10.27
C VAL A 51 0.33 4.89 9.41
N LEU A 52 0.73 6.05 9.91
CA LEU A 52 1.54 7.01 9.15
C LEU A 52 2.91 6.42 8.80
N ASP A 53 3.53 5.71 9.74
CA ASP A 53 4.81 5.04 9.50
C ASP A 53 4.67 3.92 8.45
N ALA A 54 3.63 3.09 8.55
CA ALA A 54 3.39 2.03 7.56
C ALA A 54 3.06 2.58 6.15
N VAL A 55 2.40 3.74 6.05
CA VAL A 55 2.16 4.42 4.76
C VAL A 55 3.46 4.94 4.16
N ARG A 56 4.36 5.51 4.97
CA ARG A 56 5.68 5.97 4.50
C ARG A 56 6.50 4.81 3.95
N ASP A 57 6.60 3.74 4.71
CA ASP A 57 7.34 2.54 4.29
C ASP A 57 6.78 1.97 2.98
N TRP A 58 5.44 1.93 2.83
CA TRP A 58 4.80 1.47 1.59
C TRP A 58 5.09 2.39 0.39
N LEU A 59 5.09 3.72 0.59
CA LEU A 59 5.42 4.67 -0.46
C LEU A 59 6.87 4.55 -0.92
N ASP A 60 7.81 4.38 0.03
CA ASP A 60 9.22 4.16 -0.28
C ASP A 60 9.42 2.87 -1.10
N ASP A 61 8.65 1.83 -0.79
CA ASP A 61 8.57 0.59 -1.57
C ASP A 61 8.11 0.82 -3.01
N VAL A 62 7.04 1.57 -3.20
CA VAL A 62 6.48 1.89 -4.52
C VAL A 62 7.49 2.67 -5.37
N VAL A 63 8.09 3.71 -4.80
CA VAL A 63 9.10 4.54 -5.49
C VAL A 63 10.32 3.71 -5.87
N ARG A 64 10.78 2.83 -4.97
CA ARG A 64 11.91 1.93 -5.25
C ARG A 64 11.63 0.95 -6.37
N ARG A 65 10.40 0.43 -6.49
CA ARG A 65 10.00 -0.51 -7.57
C ARG A 65 9.85 0.15 -8.93
N ALA A 66 9.52 1.45 -8.97
CA ALA A 66 9.42 2.20 -10.22
C ALA A 66 10.78 2.35 -10.96
N GLY A 67 11.90 2.10 -10.27
CA GLY A 67 13.25 2.25 -10.81
C GLY A 67 13.64 3.71 -11.08
N PRO A 68 14.92 4.02 -11.32
CA PRO A 68 15.31 5.31 -11.89
C PRO A 68 14.66 5.46 -13.28
N PRO A 69 14.31 6.69 -13.73
CA PRO A 69 13.83 6.90 -15.08
C PRO A 69 14.81 6.24 -16.05
N HIS A 70 14.32 5.35 -16.90
CA HIS A 70 15.11 4.80 -17.99
C HIS A 70 15.51 6.00 -18.87
N ASP A 71 16.79 6.36 -18.85
CA ASP A 71 17.35 7.34 -19.78
C ASP A 71 17.21 6.75 -21.18
N VAL A 72 16.29 7.31 -21.97
CA VAL A 72 16.12 6.94 -23.37
C VAL A 72 17.15 7.76 -24.15
N GLY A 73 18.34 7.19 -24.32
CA GLY A 73 19.42 7.73 -25.14
C GLY A 73 19.08 7.78 -26.63
#